data_AF-A0A496N773-F1
#
_entry.id   AF-A0A496N773-F1
#
_cell.length_a   1.000
_cell.length_b   1.000
_cell.length_c   1.000
_cell.angle_alpha   90.00
_cell.angle_beta   90.00
_cell.angle_gamma   90.00
#
_symmetry.space_group_name_H-M   'P 1'
#
loop_
_entity.id
_entity.type
_entity.pdbx_description
1 polymer ?
#
loop_
_entity_poly.entity_id
_entity_poly.type
_entity_poly.pdbx_seq_one_letter_code
_entity_poly.pdbx_strand_id
1 'polypeptide(L)'
;MHLFIMRHGEAELMANSDKARHLNANGREQSRLQGMWLKSTALEFDKVLVSPYTRALETFDEINQVFEQQLSDKLEVWEGITPYGDSGLVSSYVALLEKEGHRNLLLISHLPLVGDIVKELCGRNPASFYPATIVDIHWDNDQPKVNDIKYVSKIA
;
A
#
# COMPACT_ATOMS: atom_id res chain seq x y z
N MET A 1 -13.12 -3.63 8.95
CA MET A 1 -11.80 -3.86 8.33
C MET A 1 -11.18 -2.51 7.96
N HIS A 2 -9.87 -2.36 8.11
CA HIS A 2 -9.03 -1.30 7.57
C HIS A 2 -8.19 -1.83 6.40
N LEU A 3 -8.19 -1.09 5.29
CA LEU A 3 -7.32 -1.32 4.15
C LEU A 3 -6.46 -0.07 3.94
N PHE A 4 -5.16 -0.24 4.11
CA PHE A 4 -4.16 0.79 3.87
C PHE A 4 -3.61 0.62 2.45
N ILE A 5 -4.03 1.47 1.52
CA ILE A 5 -3.55 1.49 0.14
C ILE A 5 -2.39 2.46 0.03
N MET A 6 -1.20 1.95 -0.28
CA MET A 6 0.03 2.72 -0.39
C MET A 6 0.56 2.70 -1.83
N ARG A 7 0.89 3.87 -2.37
CA ARG A 7 1.79 3.94 -3.53
C ARG A 7 3.22 3.68 -3.07
N HIS A 8 3.99 2.88 -3.81
CA HIS A 8 5.42 2.71 -3.54
C HIS A 8 6.17 4.06 -3.34
N GLY A 9 7.29 4.01 -2.62
CA GLY A 9 8.16 5.16 -2.38
C GLY A 9 8.86 5.66 -3.64
N GLU A 10 9.54 6.80 -3.56
CA GLU A 10 10.20 7.38 -4.73
C GLU A 10 11.28 6.46 -5.32
N ALA A 11 11.20 6.22 -6.63
CA ALA A 11 12.09 5.32 -7.34
C ALA A 11 13.05 6.08 -8.26
N GLU A 12 14.21 5.49 -8.51
CA GLU A 12 15.21 6.00 -9.45
C GLU A 12 14.61 6.21 -10.85
N LEU A 13 15.15 7.14 -11.63
CA LEU A 13 14.63 7.45 -12.97
C LEU A 13 15.10 6.45 -14.04
N MET A 14 16.27 5.82 -13.85
CA MET A 14 16.88 4.93 -14.82
C MET A 14 17.12 3.55 -14.21
N ALA A 15 16.77 2.49 -14.95
CA ALA A 15 17.10 1.11 -14.66
C ALA A 15 17.05 0.29 -15.96
N ASN A 16 17.45 -0.98 -15.91
CA ASN A 16 17.42 -1.88 -17.06
C ASN A 16 15.99 -2.12 -17.61
N SER A 17 14.96 -1.95 -16.78
CA SER A 17 13.54 -1.95 -17.16
C SER A 17 12.72 -1.20 -16.11
N ASP A 18 11.47 -0.80 -16.41
CA ASP A 18 10.63 -0.13 -15.40
C ASP A 18 10.39 -1.01 -14.15
N LYS A 19 10.14 -2.31 -14.34
CA LYS A 19 9.93 -3.28 -13.24
C LYS A 19 11.17 -3.43 -12.33
N ALA A 20 12.36 -3.18 -12.88
CA ALA A 20 13.64 -3.28 -12.17
C ALA A 20 14.09 -1.96 -11.51
N ARG A 21 13.29 -0.90 -11.55
CA ARG A 21 13.64 0.36 -10.87
C ARG A 21 13.61 0.17 -9.36
N HIS A 22 14.72 0.52 -8.73
CA HIS A 22 14.88 0.54 -7.29
C HIS A 22 14.36 1.85 -6.68
N LEU A 23 14.05 1.83 -5.40
CA LEU A 23 13.87 3.04 -4.60
C LEU A 23 15.15 3.86 -4.59
N ASN A 24 15.00 5.18 -4.67
CA ASN A 24 16.12 6.08 -4.37
C ASN A 24 16.21 6.31 -2.84
N ALA A 25 17.22 7.07 -2.40
CA ALA A 25 17.43 7.34 -0.98
C ALA A 25 16.23 8.03 -0.32
N ASN A 26 15.56 8.94 -1.03
CA ASN A 26 14.36 9.62 -0.55
C ASN A 26 13.19 8.63 -0.41
N GLY A 27 12.99 7.73 -1.37
CA GLY A 27 11.94 6.72 -1.35
C GLY A 27 12.07 5.71 -0.21
N ARG A 28 13.31 5.35 0.15
CA ARG A 28 13.58 4.52 1.34
C ARG A 28 13.16 5.23 2.62
N GLU A 29 13.60 6.47 2.81
CA GLU A 29 13.24 7.26 3.99
C GLU A 29 11.73 7.53 4.08
N GLN A 30 11.09 7.85 2.95
CA GLN A 30 9.63 7.95 2.86
C GLN A 30 8.93 6.67 3.33
N SER A 31 9.38 5.52 2.84
CA SER A 31 8.81 4.21 3.19
C SER A 31 8.97 3.92 4.69
N ARG A 32 10.15 4.22 5.26
CA ARG A 32 10.43 4.09 6.69
C ARG A 32 9.55 5.00 7.55
N LEU A 33 9.37 6.27 7.16
CA LEU A 33 8.47 7.22 7.85
C LEU A 33 7.03 6.72 7.87
N GLN A 34 6.57 6.19 6.74
CA GLN A 34 5.23 5.61 6.64
C GLN A 34 5.11 4.32 7.45
N GLY A 35 6.15 3.48 7.51
CA GLY A 35 6.19 2.33 8.41
C GLY A 35 6.03 2.71 9.88
N MET A 36 6.69 3.78 10.33
CA MET A 36 6.54 4.29 11.69
C MET A 36 5.12 4.81 11.97
N TRP A 37 4.53 5.52 11.01
CA TRP A 37 3.13 5.95 11.13
C TRP A 37 2.16 4.76 11.16
N LEU A 38 2.33 3.78 10.27
CA LEU A 38 1.51 2.56 10.25
C LEU A 38 1.60 1.82 11.58
N LYS A 39 2.80 1.63 12.16
CA LYS A 39 2.99 0.98 13.47
C LYS A 39 2.28 1.74 14.61
N SER A 40 2.14 3.07 14.48
CA SER A 40 1.42 3.89 15.46
C SER A 40 -0.11 3.83 15.33
N THR A 41 -0.62 3.58 14.13
CA THR A 41 -2.06 3.54 13.83
C THR A 41 -2.64 2.13 13.93
N ALA A 42 -1.87 1.11 13.53
CA ALA A 42 -2.26 -0.29 13.51
C ALA A 42 -1.13 -1.14 14.10
N LEU A 43 -1.39 -1.75 15.27
CA LEU A 43 -0.40 -2.58 15.95
C LEU A 43 -0.18 -3.93 15.25
N GLU A 44 -1.20 -4.46 14.55
CA GLU A 44 -1.13 -5.77 13.91
C GLU A 44 -1.80 -5.74 12.53
N PHE A 45 -1.02 -6.00 11.48
CA PHE A 45 -1.54 -6.36 10.16
C PHE A 45 -1.87 -7.83 10.11
N ASP A 46 -2.90 -8.22 9.36
CA ASP A 46 -3.24 -9.63 9.12
C ASP A 46 -2.66 -10.11 7.78
N LYS A 47 -2.59 -9.21 6.81
CA LYS A 47 -2.15 -9.50 5.44
C LYS A 47 -1.45 -8.29 4.83
N VAL A 48 -0.39 -8.54 4.07
CA VAL A 48 0.30 -7.51 3.29
C VAL A 48 0.39 -7.94 1.84
N LEU A 49 -0.29 -7.21 0.94
CA LEU A 49 -0.27 -7.44 -0.50
C LEU A 49 0.75 -6.50 -1.14
N VAL A 50 1.72 -7.04 -1.87
CA VAL A 50 2.78 -6.22 -2.50
C VAL A 50 2.93 -6.54 -3.97
N SER A 51 3.04 -5.50 -4.78
CA SER A 51 3.35 -5.66 -6.20
C SER A 51 4.74 -6.27 -6.41
N PRO A 52 4.93 -7.16 -7.41
CA PRO A 52 6.22 -7.80 -7.69
C PRO A 52 7.27 -6.87 -8.34
N TYR A 53 7.00 -5.57 -8.41
CA TYR A 53 7.95 -4.59 -8.94
C TYR A 53 8.94 -4.22 -7.84
N THR A 54 10.22 -4.08 -8.21
CA THR A 54 11.34 -3.93 -7.26
C THR A 54 11.09 -2.82 -6.24
N ARG A 55 10.77 -1.60 -6.71
CA ARG A 55 10.40 -0.46 -5.85
C ARG A 55 9.25 -0.72 -4.85
N ALA A 56 8.29 -1.60 -5.17
CA ALA A 56 7.19 -1.91 -4.26
C ALA A 56 7.64 -2.91 -3.18
N LEU A 57 8.43 -3.91 -3.58
CA LEU A 57 9.07 -4.85 -2.65
C LEU A 57 10.01 -4.12 -1.68
N GLU A 58 10.85 -3.22 -2.18
CA GLU A 58 11.75 -2.43 -1.33
C GLU A 58 10.99 -1.47 -0.41
N THR A 59 9.85 -0.92 -0.84
CA THR A 59 8.97 -0.15 0.06
C THR A 59 8.45 -1.02 1.19
N PHE A 60 8.06 -2.26 0.90
CA PHE A 60 7.68 -3.22 1.93
C PHE A 60 8.85 -3.53 2.86
N ASP A 61 10.05 -3.77 2.35
CA ASP A 61 11.21 -4.12 3.17
C ASP A 61 11.56 -3.02 4.18
N GLU A 62 11.53 -1.75 3.77
CA GLU A 62 11.73 -0.60 4.65
C GLU A 62 10.64 -0.49 5.73
N ILE A 63 9.39 -0.78 5.39
CA ILE A 63 8.29 -0.83 6.37
C ILE A 63 8.50 -2.01 7.32
N ASN A 64 8.81 -3.20 6.81
CA ASN A 64 8.95 -4.41 7.60
C ASN A 64 10.13 -4.32 8.58
N GLN A 65 11.19 -3.57 8.25
CA GLN A 65 12.25 -3.22 9.20
C GLN A 65 11.72 -2.47 10.43
N VAL A 66 10.79 -1.52 10.25
CA VAL A 66 10.14 -0.80 11.36
C VAL A 66 9.29 -1.74 12.22
N PHE A 67 8.70 -2.77 11.61
CA PHE A 67 7.96 -3.83 12.27
C PHE A 67 8.85 -4.99 12.76
N GLU A 68 10.17 -4.82 12.79
CA GLU A 68 11.12 -5.85 13.29
C GLU A 68 10.94 -7.20 12.56
N GLN A 69 10.67 -7.15 11.25
CA GLN A 69 10.47 -8.29 10.35
C GLN A 69 9.20 -9.12 10.60
N GLN A 70 8.27 -8.66 11.44
CA GLN A 70 7.06 -9.40 11.82
C GLN A 70 5.99 -9.46 10.71
N LEU A 71 6.14 -8.72 9.60
CA LEU A 71 5.20 -8.75 8.48
C LEU A 71 5.54 -9.80 7.43
N SER A 72 6.71 -10.44 7.50
CA SER A 72 7.19 -11.40 6.49
C SER A 72 6.25 -12.58 6.30
N ASP A 73 5.72 -13.14 7.40
CA ASP A 73 4.81 -14.30 7.36
C ASP A 73 3.41 -13.93 6.83
N LYS A 74 3.14 -12.63 6.68
CA LYS A 74 1.85 -12.06 6.25
C LYS A 74 1.92 -11.54 4.81
N LEU A 75 3.11 -11.56 4.21
CA LEU A 75 3.39 -11.06 2.87
C LEU A 75 2.80 -11.99 1.82
N GLU A 76 2.11 -11.39 0.86
CA GLU A 76 1.76 -11.99 -0.41
C GLU A 76 2.21 -11.08 -1.54
N VAL A 77 3.13 -11.58 -2.37
CA VAL A 77 3.53 -10.89 -3.59
C VAL A 77 2.56 -11.26 -4.70
N TRP A 78 1.87 -10.27 -5.26
CA TRP A 78 0.74 -10.52 -6.18
C TRP A 78 0.84 -9.72 -7.48
N GLU A 79 0.91 -10.42 -8.63
CA GLU A 79 0.94 -9.80 -9.97
C GLU A 79 -0.32 -8.98 -10.30
N GLY A 80 -1.45 -9.24 -9.61
CA GLY A 80 -2.70 -8.51 -9.79
C GLY A 80 -2.66 -7.04 -9.36
N ILE A 81 -1.61 -6.61 -8.64
CA ILE A 81 -1.44 -5.22 -8.17
C ILE A 81 -0.23 -4.52 -8.80
N THR A 82 0.14 -4.90 -10.02
CA THR A 82 1.06 -4.13 -10.88
C THR A 82 0.39 -2.86 -11.42
N PRO A 83 1.10 -1.93 -12.10
CA PRO A 83 0.46 -0.76 -12.72
C PRO A 83 -0.68 -1.09 -13.70
N TYR A 84 -0.73 -2.32 -14.21
CA TYR A 84 -1.71 -2.79 -15.19
C TYR A 84 -2.76 -3.73 -14.59
N GLY A 85 -2.83 -3.82 -13.25
CA GLY A 85 -3.82 -4.62 -12.56
C GLY A 85 -5.25 -4.10 -12.78
N ASP A 86 -6.23 -4.96 -12.53
CA ASP A 86 -7.65 -4.63 -12.63
C ASP A 86 -8.22 -4.30 -11.25
N SER A 87 -8.75 -3.09 -11.06
CA SER A 87 -9.27 -2.63 -9.78
C SER A 87 -10.49 -3.44 -9.30
N GLY A 88 -11.28 -4.01 -10.20
CA GLY A 88 -12.42 -4.87 -9.87
C GLY A 88 -11.98 -6.21 -9.29
N LEU A 89 -10.95 -6.85 -9.87
CA LEU A 89 -10.33 -8.06 -9.33
C LEU A 89 -9.68 -7.80 -7.97
N VAL A 90 -8.96 -6.68 -7.82
CA VAL A 90 -8.37 -6.29 -6.54
C VAL A 90 -9.45 -6.07 -5.48
N SER A 91 -10.51 -5.34 -5.80
CA SER A 91 -11.62 -5.08 -4.88
C SER A 91 -12.36 -6.37 -4.49
N SER A 92 -12.55 -7.29 -5.44
CA SER A 92 -13.13 -8.62 -5.17
C SER A 92 -12.27 -9.44 -4.23
N TYR A 93 -10.95 -9.41 -4.39
CA TYR A 93 -10.03 -10.13 -3.51
C TYR A 93 -10.00 -9.53 -2.10
N VAL A 94 -9.95 -8.19 -1.99
CA VAL A 94 -10.08 -7.49 -0.70
C VAL A 94 -11.40 -7.86 0.01
N ALA A 95 -12.52 -7.91 -0.72
CA ALA A 95 -13.81 -8.29 -0.15
C ALA A 95 -13.85 -9.77 0.30
N LEU A 96 -13.08 -10.65 -0.34
CA LEU A 96 -12.90 -12.03 0.14
C LEU A 96 -12.14 -12.05 1.47
N LEU A 97 -11.01 -11.33 1.55
CA LEU A 97 -10.19 -11.26 2.76
C LEU A 97 -10.98 -10.67 3.93
N GLU A 98 -11.82 -9.67 3.68
CA GLU A 98 -12.77 -9.11 4.66
C GLU A 98 -13.70 -10.19 5.23
N LYS A 99 -14.34 -10.98 4.36
CA LYS A 99 -15.23 -12.09 4.76
C LYS A 99 -14.50 -13.21 5.50
N GLU A 100 -13.21 -13.41 5.22
CA GLU A 100 -12.35 -14.34 5.96
C GLU A 100 -11.93 -13.80 7.34
N GLY A 101 -12.32 -12.57 7.67
CA GLY A 101 -12.10 -11.96 8.99
C GLY A 101 -10.81 -11.16 9.12
N HIS A 102 -10.11 -10.87 8.02
CA HIS A 102 -8.96 -9.98 8.03
C HIS A 102 -9.40 -8.57 8.42
N ARG A 103 -8.73 -7.99 9.42
CA ARG A 103 -9.10 -6.70 10.02
C ARG A 103 -8.22 -5.57 9.53
N ASN A 104 -6.92 -5.80 9.33
CA ASN A 104 -5.95 -4.77 8.94
C ASN A 104 -5.11 -5.27 7.78
N LEU A 105 -5.27 -4.68 6.60
CA LEU A 105 -4.53 -5.05 5.39
C LEU A 105 -3.68 -3.89 4.90
N LEU A 106 -2.46 -4.19 4.46
CA LEU A 106 -1.60 -3.25 3.74
C LEU A 106 -1.49 -3.67 2.28
N LEU A 107 -1.73 -2.75 1.35
CA LEU A 107 -1.59 -2.97 -0.09
C LEU A 107 -0.59 -1.97 -0.66
N ILE A 108 0.55 -2.43 -1.18
CA ILE A 108 1.60 -1.59 -1.76
C ILE A 108 1.63 -1.78 -3.30
N SER A 109 1.29 -0.72 -4.03
CA SER A 109 1.11 -0.76 -5.49
C SER A 109 1.54 0.55 -6.17
N HIS A 110 0.97 0.84 -7.36
CA HIS A 110 1.41 1.86 -8.31
C HIS A 110 0.25 2.69 -8.83
N LEU A 111 0.58 3.81 -9.46
CA LEU A 111 -0.38 4.49 -10.33
C LEU A 111 -0.54 3.75 -11.67
N PRO A 112 -1.72 3.80 -12.29
CA PRO A 112 -2.95 4.44 -11.78
C PRO A 112 -3.69 3.62 -10.73
N LEU A 113 -3.38 2.31 -10.63
CA LEU A 113 -4.16 1.32 -9.89
C LEU A 113 -4.53 1.70 -8.46
N VAL A 114 -3.63 2.28 -7.66
CA VAL A 114 -3.95 2.69 -6.28
C VAL A 114 -5.13 3.67 -6.20
N GLY A 115 -5.23 4.59 -7.17
CA GLY A 115 -6.35 5.52 -7.26
C GLY A 115 -7.62 4.84 -7.77
N ASP A 116 -7.47 3.91 -8.71
CA ASP A 116 -8.58 3.15 -9.27
C ASP A 116 -9.22 2.22 -8.23
N ILE A 117 -8.43 1.57 -7.36
CA ILE A 117 -8.94 0.76 -6.24
C ILE A 117 -9.75 1.62 -5.27
N VAL A 118 -9.23 2.79 -4.86
CA VAL A 118 -9.97 3.70 -3.96
C VAL A 118 -11.30 4.13 -4.60
N LYS A 119 -11.28 4.45 -5.90
CA LYS A 119 -12.48 4.82 -6.65
C LYS A 119 -13.47 3.66 -6.76
N GLU A 120 -13.00 2.44 -7.03
CA GLU A 120 -13.82 1.24 -7.14
C GLU A 120 -14.53 0.95 -5.81
N LEU A 121 -13.79 0.99 -4.69
CA LEU A 121 -14.32 0.72 -3.37
C LEU A 121 -15.23 1.86 -2.86
N CYS A 122 -14.79 3.11 -2.95
CA CYS A 122 -15.46 4.24 -2.29
C CYS A 122 -16.28 5.13 -3.24
N GLY A 123 -16.39 4.76 -4.52
CA GLY A 123 -17.07 5.53 -5.58
C GLY A 123 -16.30 6.74 -6.10
N ARG A 124 -15.28 7.22 -5.36
CA ARG A 124 -14.38 8.31 -5.78
C ARG A 124 -13.02 8.20 -5.08
N ASN A 125 -11.97 8.71 -5.73
CA ASN A 125 -10.67 8.88 -5.11
C ASN A 125 -10.43 10.37 -4.77
N PRO A 126 -10.40 10.75 -3.47
CA PRO A 126 -10.07 12.12 -3.05
C PRO A 126 -8.56 12.40 -2.95
N ALA A 127 -7.71 11.37 -3.03
CA ALA A 127 -6.28 11.47 -2.76
C ALA A 127 -5.44 11.75 -4.01
N SER A 128 -4.42 12.58 -3.87
CA SER A 128 -3.30 12.67 -4.82
C SER A 128 -2.20 11.70 -4.41
N PHE A 129 -2.04 10.59 -5.13
CA PHE A 129 -1.02 9.59 -4.81
C PHE A 129 0.37 10.02 -5.27
N TYR A 130 1.04 10.89 -4.49
CA TYR A 130 2.49 11.07 -4.53
C TYR A 130 3.19 9.78 -4.08
N PRO A 131 4.50 9.60 -4.37
CA PRO A 131 5.24 8.47 -3.83
C PRO A 131 5.06 8.36 -2.30
N ALA A 132 4.86 7.13 -1.82
CA ALA A 132 4.58 6.80 -0.42
C ALA A 132 3.28 7.37 0.19
N THR A 133 2.38 8.01 -0.57
CA THR A 133 1.03 8.34 -0.05
C THR A 133 0.29 7.08 0.37
N ILE A 134 -0.37 7.12 1.54
CA ILE A 134 -1.27 6.08 2.03
C ILE A 134 -2.69 6.62 2.13
N VAL A 135 -3.67 5.82 1.70
CA VAL A 135 -5.10 6.02 1.97
C VAL A 135 -5.57 4.90 2.88
N ASP A 136 -6.14 5.25 4.02
CA ASP A 136 -6.84 4.31 4.91
C ASP A 136 -8.32 4.27 4.51
N ILE A 137 -8.82 3.08 4.19
CA ILE A 137 -10.23 2.80 3.96
C ILE A 137 -10.74 1.96 5.12
N HIS A 138 -11.79 2.44 5.78
CA HIS A 138 -12.47 1.73 6.86
C HIS A 138 -13.86 1.27 6.41
N TRP A 139 -14.20 0.02 6.73
CA TRP A 139 -15.54 -0.52 6.53
C TRP A 139 -16.42 -0.15 7.73
N ASP A 140 -17.41 0.70 7.48
CA ASP A 140 -18.44 1.12 8.44
C ASP A 140 -19.79 0.54 7.99
N ASN A 141 -20.33 -0.43 8.74
CA ASN A 141 -21.55 -1.17 8.39
C ASN A 141 -21.50 -1.75 6.96
N ASP A 142 -20.44 -2.52 6.67
CA ASP A 142 -20.15 -3.14 5.36
C ASP A 142 -19.95 -2.15 4.20
N GLN A 143 -19.86 -0.85 4.46
CA GLN A 143 -19.57 0.18 3.45
C GLN A 143 -18.14 0.70 3.58
N PRO A 144 -17.26 0.49 2.57
CA PRO A 144 -15.92 1.05 2.56
C PRO A 144 -15.95 2.56 2.37
N LYS A 145 -15.32 3.30 3.28
CA LYS A 145 -15.16 4.76 3.20
C LYS A 145 -13.71 5.13 3.45
N VAL A 146 -13.22 6.14 2.73
CA VAL A 146 -11.93 6.76 3.04
C VAL A 146 -12.01 7.36 4.44
N ASN A 147 -11.17 6.87 5.34
CA ASN A 147 -11.07 7.31 6.73
C ASN A 147 -10.01 8.42 6.88
N ASP A 148 -8.82 8.20 6.32
CA ASP A 148 -7.72 9.18 6.38
C ASP A 148 -6.81 9.10 5.13
N ILE A 149 -6.06 10.17 4.87
CA ILE A 149 -5.06 10.25 3.80
C ILE A 149 -3.75 10.74 4.39
N LYS A 150 -2.77 9.84 4.45
CA LYS A 150 -1.43 10.14 4.95
C LYS A 150 -0.49 10.46 3.80
N TYR A 151 -0.15 11.74 3.70
CA TYR A 151 0.99 12.21 2.90
C TYR A 151 2.30 12.09 3.69
N VAL A 152 3.43 11.93 3.00
CA VAL A 152 4.74 12.03 3.64
C VAL A 152 4.98 13.50 4.00
N SER A 153 4.93 13.82 5.29
CA SER A 153 5.45 15.07 5.83
C SER A 153 6.96 14.95 5.97
N LYS A 154 7.73 15.88 5.38
CA LYS A 154 9.13 16.05 5.78
C LYS A 154 9.16 16.33 7.28
N ILE A 155 9.99 15.62 8.03
CA ILE A 155 10.35 16.07 9.37
C ILE A 155 10.99 17.45 9.16
N ALA A 156 10.37 18.48 9.74
CA ALA A 156 10.85 19.85 9.70
C ALA A 156 12.17 19.97 10.47
#